data_AF-A0A220MK97-F1
#
_entry.id   AF-A0A220MK97-F1
#
_cell.length_a   1.000
_cell.length_b   1.000
_cell.length_c   1.000
_cell.angle_alpha   90.00
_cell.angle_beta   90.00
_cell.angle_gamma   90.00
#
_symmetry.space_group_name_H-M   'P 1'
#
loop_
_entity.id
_entity.type
_entity.pdbx_description
1 polymer ?
#
loop_
_entity_poly.entity_id
_entity_poly.type
_entity_poly.pdbx_seq_one_letter_code
_entity_poly.pdbx_strand_id
1 'polypeptide(L)' 'MTKHLYFYASFEDAARLNRELIQLGYRNYYLEPHEHLVAFVFEPVTEVSQAILRHLFHADGPSHLDN' A
#
# COMPACT_ATOMS: atom_id res chain seq x y z
N MET A 1 -14.09 15.06 2.70
CA MET A 1 -12.75 14.94 2.10
C MET A 1 -12.39 13.46 2.08
N THR A 2 -12.51 12.81 0.93
CA THR A 2 -12.08 11.42 0.75
C THR A 2 -10.56 11.39 0.79
N LYS A 3 -9.99 10.90 1.89
CA LYS A 3 -8.55 10.72 2.02
C LYS A 3 -8.19 9.40 1.35
N HIS A 4 -7.58 9.47 0.18
CA HIS A 4 -6.95 8.30 -0.43
C HIS A 4 -5.68 7.96 0.35
N LEU A 5 -5.44 6.67 0.54
CA LEU A 5 -4.23 6.16 1.18
C LEU A 5 -3.28 5.68 0.09
N TYR A 6 -2.05 6.18 0.15
CA TYR A 6 -1.00 5.89 -0.81
C TYR A 6 0.11 5.13 -0.11
N PHE A 7 0.51 3.99 -0.68
CA PHE A 7 1.69 3.25 -0.25
C PHE A 7 2.61 3.03 -1.45
N TYR A 8 3.91 3.20 -1.26
CA TYR A 8 4.88 3.03 -2.33
C TYR A 8 5.67 1.75 -2.09
N ALA A 9 5.88 0.99 -3.16
CA ALA A 9 6.70 -0.21 -3.13
C ALA A 9 7.54 -0.35 -4.40
N SER A 10 8.67 -1.02 -4.31
CA SER A 10 9.46 -1.43 -5.47
C SER A 10 8.64 -2.37 -6.37
N PHE A 11 8.97 -2.43 -7.67
CA PHE A 11 8.30 -3.35 -8.61
C PHE A 11 8.37 -4.83 -8.15
N GLU A 12 9.48 -5.24 -7.54
CA GLU A 12 9.67 -6.59 -7.01
C GLU A 12 8.71 -6.90 -5.85
N ASP A 13 8.60 -5.97 -4.90
CA ASP A 13 7.68 -6.10 -3.76
C ASP A 13 6.22 -5.90 -4.16
N ALA A 14 5.94 -5.11 -5.20
CA ALA A 14 4.57 -4.80 -5.63
C ALA A 14 3.80 -6.07 -6.02
N ALA A 15 4.45 -7.03 -6.70
CA ALA A 15 3.81 -8.31 -7.03
C ALA A 15 3.47 -9.13 -5.78
N ARG A 16 4.35 -9.14 -4.77
CA ARG A 16 4.12 -9.83 -3.49
C ARG A 16 2.98 -9.17 -2.73
N LEU A 17 3.04 -7.85 -2.55
CA LEU A 17 2.03 -7.06 -1.84
C LEU A 17 0.65 -7.15 -2.51
N ASN A 18 0.59 -7.11 -3.84
CA ASN A 18 -0.66 -7.28 -4.58
C ASN A 18 -1.31 -8.64 -4.30
N ARG A 19 -0.52 -9.71 -4.20
CA ARG A 19 -1.02 -11.04 -3.86
C ARG A 19 -1.57 -11.10 -2.43
N GLU A 20 -0.86 -10.49 -1.48
CA GLU A 20 -1.30 -10.43 -0.07
C GLU A 20 -2.60 -9.63 0.08
N LEU A 21 -2.72 -8.49 -0.63
CA LEU A 21 -3.96 -7.70 -0.66
C LEU A 21 -5.16 -8.50 -1.16
N ILE A 22 -4.98 -9.26 -2.25
CA ILE A 22 -6.02 -10.14 -2.80
C ILE A 22 -6.41 -11.22 -1.78
N GLN A 23 -5.45 -11.81 -1.06
CA GLN A 23 -5.71 -12.79 -0.01
C GLN A 23 -6.46 -12.21 1.19
N LEU A 24 -6.17 -10.96 1.54
CA LEU A 24 -6.89 -10.21 2.57
C LEU A 24 -8.27 -9.71 2.10
N GLY A 25 -8.63 -9.93 0.83
CA GLY A 25 -9.92 -9.54 0.27
C GLY A 25 -10.02 -8.09 -0.19
N TYR A 26 -8.90 -7.35 -0.23
CA TYR A 26 -8.88 -6.01 -0.80
C TYR A 26 -9.03 -6.09 -2.32
N ARG A 27 -10.02 -5.35 -2.84
CA ARG A 27 -10.29 -5.25 -4.29
C ARG A 27 -10.45 -3.82 -4.79
N ASN A 28 -10.64 -2.87 -3.88
CA ASN A 28 -10.88 -1.46 -4.18
C ASN A 28 -9.58 -0.66 -4.00
N TYR A 29 -8.59 -0.97 -4.83
CA TYR A 29 -7.37 -0.20 -4.98
C TYR A 29 -6.89 -0.28 -6.41
N TYR A 30 -6.07 0.69 -6.81
CA TYR A 30 -5.41 0.68 -8.11
C TYR A 30 -3.91 0.96 -7.95
N LEU A 31 -3.15 0.57 -8.97
CA LEU A 31 -1.71 0.77 -9.01
C LEU A 31 -1.40 1.95 -9.94
N GLU A 32 -0.62 2.91 -9.46
CA GLU A 32 -0.06 3.97 -10.29
C GLU A 32 1.46 3.80 -10.40
N PRO A 33 2.03 3.87 -11.61
CA PRO A 33 3.48 3.91 -11.76
C PRO A 33 4.02 5.24 -11.21
N HIS A 34 5.05 5.18 -10.36
CA HIS A 34 5.67 6.36 -9.77
C HIS A 34 7.19 6.29 -9.88
N GLU A 35 7.73 6.85 -10.97
CA GLU A 35 9.15 6.84 -11.33
C GLU A 35 9.77 5.43 -11.37
N HIS A 36 10.31 4.95 -10.26
CA HIS A 36 10.95 3.63 -10.11
C HIS A 36 10.21 2.72 -9.12
N LEU A 37 9.04 3.17 -8.66
CA LEU A 37 8.17 2.53 -7.69
C LEU A 37 6.76 2.34 -8.26
N VAL A 38 5.95 1.61 -7.52
CA VAL A 38 4.53 1.43 -7.73
C VAL A 38 3.79 2.00 -6.52
N ALA A 39 2.87 2.92 -6.76
CA ALA A 39 1.98 3.45 -5.75
C ALA A 39 0.68 2.62 -5.71
N PHE A 40 0.36 2.09 -4.54
CA PHE A 40 -0.91 1.47 -4.23
C PHE A 40 -1.85 2.54 -3.71
N VAL A 41 -2.89 2.84 -4.47
CA VAL A 41 -3.87 3.87 -4.14
C VAL A 41 -5.16 3.21 -3.69
N PHE A 42 -5.45 3.36 -2.41
CA PHE A 42 -6.66 2.86 -1.79
C PHE A 42 -7.73 3.96 -1.78
N GLU A 43 -8.91 3.62 -2.28
CA GLU A 43 -10.13 4.39 -2.05
C GLU A 43 -10.40 4.51 -0.54
N PRO A 44 -11.21 5.50 -0.08
CA PRO A 44 -11.44 5.75 1.35
C PRO A 44 -11.73 4.47 2.14
N VAL A 45 -10.72 4.01 2.88
CA VAL A 45 -10.79 2.85 3.75
C VAL A 45 -11.17 3.27 5.16
N THR A 46 -11.77 2.34 5.91
CA THR A 46 -12.05 2.55 7.33
C THR A 46 -10.74 2.64 8.13
N GLU A 47 -10.80 3.21 9.34
CA GLU A 47 -9.62 3.31 10.23
C GLU A 47 -9.00 1.93 10.52
N VAL A 48 -9.83 0.88 10.60
CA VAL A 48 -9.38 -0.51 10.79
C VAL A 48 -8.56 -0.98 9.59
N SER A 49 -9.05 -0.77 8.37
CA SER A 49 -8.33 -1.12 7.15
C SER A 49 -7.05 -0.31 7.00
N GLN A 50 -7.04 0.96 7.43
CA GLN A 50 -5.82 1.78 7.44
C GLN A 50 -4.75 1.18 8.36
N ALA A 51 -5.10 0.68 9.55
CA ALA A 51 -4.15 0.03 10.45
C ALA A 51 -3.58 -1.27 9.84
N ILE A 52 -4.43 -2.09 9.23
CA ILE A 52 -4.00 -3.34 8.56
C ILE A 52 -3.06 -3.03 7.39
N LEU A 53 -3.39 -2.04 6.56
CA LEU A 53 -2.58 -1.64 5.42
C LEU A 53 -1.23 -1.07 5.87
N ARG A 54 -1.20 -0.24 6.91
CA ARG A 54 0.08 0.25 7.46
C ARG A 54 0.98 -0.89 7.93
N HIS A 55 0.40 -1.89 8.59
CA HIS A 55 1.16 -3.06 9.02
C HIS A 55 1.67 -3.88 7.82
N LEU A 56 0.82 -4.14 6.83
CA LEU A 56 1.16 -4.91 5.62
C LEU A 56 2.29 -4.28 4.81
N PHE A 57 2.24 -2.96 4.62
CA PHE A 57 3.26 -2.21 3.89
C PHE A 57 4.48 -1.88 4.76
N HIS A 58 4.60 -2.48 5.95
CA HIS A 58 5.66 -2.18 6.93
C HIS A 58 5.81 -0.68 7.23
N ALA A 59 4.72 0.09 7.10
CA ALA A 59 4.66 1.52 7.43
C ALA A 59 4.45 1.79 8.94
N ASP A 60 4.47 0.73 9.76
CA ASP A 60 4.40 0.76 11.22
C ASP A 60 5.79 0.91 11.90
N GLY A 61 6.89 0.95 11.13
CA GLY A 61 8.25 1.21 11.63
C GLY A 61 8.92 2.33 10.83
N PRO A 62 10.00 2.96 11.36
CA PRO A 62 10.64 4.09 10.70
C PRO A 62 11.01 3.68 9.28
N SER A 63 10.50 4.45 8.31
CA SER A 63 10.85 4.34 6.90
C SER A 63 12.36 4.22 6.80
N HIS A 64 12.86 3.02 6.52
CA HIS A 64 14.26 2.79 6.21
C HIS A 64 14.50 3.27 4.78
N LEU A 65 14.29 4.57 4.57
CA LEU A 65 15.04 5.36 3.62
C LEU A 65 16.31 5.78 4.38
N ASP A 66 17.14 4.81 4.70
CA ASP A 66 18.52 5.08 5.10
C ASP A 66 19.27 5.38 3.80
N ASN A 67 19.84 6.57 3.76
CA ASN A 67 20.58 7.19 2.68
C ASN A 67 22.05 6.79 2.74
#